data_AF-A0A835AEG9-F1
#
_entry.id   AF-A0A835AEG9-F1
#
_cell.length_a   1.000
_cell.length_b   1.000
_cell.length_c   1.000
_cell.angle_alpha   90.00
_cell.angle_beta   90.00
_cell.angle_gamma   90.00
#
_symmetry.space_group_name_H-M   'P 1'
#
loop_
_entity.id
_entity.type
_entity.pdbx_description
1 polymer ?
#
loop_
_entity_poly.entity_id
_entity_poly.type
_entity_poly.pdbx_seq_one_letter_code
_entity_poly.pdbx_strand_id
1 'polypeptide(L)'
;MALVVVTYVAGALAALSTLAGTILIEREWVVVISRGHPPAVLTGINSVIRRIDLSCSLLAPLFSGLVISFASVQASAAALAMSAAVAVGMQYWLFVSFHNGVPILAADKQLRAVEASMPRLETTVSSVESDTTTTLALDWKARLAKQLSVASCWESWMVYVRQDVVLPGVALALLYFTVLSFGTVMTAALDWKGVPAYVISLARGFSAIVGIGTTLLYPLVHSGLSTLRTGLLSIWMQWFCLLVCVGSIWAGTGVASAWMLMAGVVASRLGLWMFDLSVMQLMQDGVPEHERCVVAGVQNSLQSLFDLLTYIMAIIISDPKVRMPIYHESMYVIMYTQ
;
A
#
# COMPACT_ATOMS: atom_id res chain seq x y z
N MET A 1 -5.93 17.39 -24.29
CA MET A 1 -4.52 17.13 -23.88
C MET A 1 -4.15 17.84 -22.59
N ALA A 2 -4.22 19.18 -22.50
CA ALA A 2 -3.85 19.90 -21.27
C ALA A 2 -4.60 19.43 -20.01
N LEU A 3 -5.94 19.30 -20.08
CA LEU A 3 -6.75 18.81 -18.95
C LEU A 3 -6.30 17.41 -18.49
N VAL A 4 -6.07 16.49 -19.44
CA VAL A 4 -5.64 15.12 -19.16
C VAL A 4 -4.29 15.10 -18.44
N VAL A 5 -3.31 15.88 -18.93
CA VAL A 5 -1.99 16.01 -18.29
C VAL A 5 -2.13 16.56 -16.87
N VAL A 6 -2.93 17.62 -16.69
CA VAL A 6 -3.18 18.20 -15.37
C VAL A 6 -3.82 17.18 -14.42
N THR A 7 -4.80 16.42 -14.88
CA THR A 7 -5.44 15.37 -14.08
C THR A 7 -4.46 14.27 -13.67
N TYR A 8 -3.60 13.81 -14.59
CA TYR A 8 -2.59 12.80 -14.26
C TYR A 8 -1.54 13.31 -13.27
N VAL A 9 -1.01 14.52 -13.49
CA VAL A 9 -0.02 15.12 -12.59
C VAL A 9 -0.61 15.37 -11.21
N ALA A 10 -1.82 15.94 -11.14
CA ALA A 10 -2.52 16.17 -9.88
C ALA A 10 -2.82 14.85 -9.14
N GLY A 11 -3.27 13.82 -9.87
CA GLY A 11 -3.51 12.49 -9.32
C GLY A 11 -2.24 11.83 -8.78
N ALA A 12 -1.12 11.94 -9.51
CA ALA A 12 0.18 11.42 -9.07
C ALA A 12 0.68 12.15 -7.80
N LEU A 13 0.59 13.48 -7.76
CA LEU A 13 0.96 14.27 -6.59
C LEU A 13 0.07 13.94 -5.38
N ALA A 14 -1.24 13.76 -5.59
CA ALA A 14 -2.16 13.35 -4.54
C ALA A 14 -1.80 11.97 -4.00
N ALA A 15 -1.58 10.98 -4.89
CA ALA A 15 -1.19 9.63 -4.49
C ALA A 15 0.14 9.61 -3.72
N LEU A 16 1.15 10.36 -4.18
CA LEU A 16 2.44 10.47 -3.51
C LEU A 16 2.32 11.14 -2.13
N SER A 17 1.52 12.20 -2.02
CA SER A 17 1.27 12.90 -0.75
C SER A 17 0.58 11.98 0.25
N THR A 18 -0.46 11.26 -0.19
CA THR A 18 -1.16 10.28 0.63
C THR A 18 -0.21 9.17 1.08
N LEU A 19 0.58 8.60 0.17
CA LEU A 19 1.54 7.54 0.49
C LEU A 19 2.59 8.01 1.51
N ALA A 20 3.16 9.20 1.32
CA ALA A 20 4.12 9.78 2.24
C ALA A 20 3.51 9.99 3.63
N GLY A 21 2.28 10.49 3.70
CA GLY A 21 1.52 10.63 4.94
C GLY A 21 1.28 9.29 5.63
N THR A 22 0.86 8.27 4.88
CA THR A 22 0.64 6.91 5.41
C THR A 22 1.92 6.31 5.96
N ILE A 23 3.04 6.39 5.22
CA ILE A 23 4.34 5.89 5.68
C ILE A 23 4.76 6.60 6.96
N LEU A 24 4.66 7.93 7.02
CA LEU A 24 5.02 8.71 8.21
C LEU A 24 4.22 8.26 9.45
N ILE A 25 2.90 8.11 9.31
CA ILE A 25 2.04 7.70 10.42
C ILE A 25 2.34 6.26 10.83
N GLU A 26 2.24 5.32 9.88
CA GLU A 26 2.32 3.89 10.18
C GLU A 26 3.72 3.46 10.62
N ARG A 27 4.77 4.05 10.05
CA ARG A 27 6.14 3.53 10.21
C ARG A 27 6.98 4.31 11.20
N GLU A 28 6.66 5.58 11.45
CA GLU A 28 7.30 6.36 12.50
C GLU A 28 6.37 6.59 13.68
N TRP A 29 5.27 7.31 13.47
CA TRP A 29 4.48 7.83 14.59
C TRP A 29 3.90 6.72 15.45
N VAL A 30 3.31 5.70 14.84
CA VAL A 30 2.77 4.53 15.54
C VAL A 30 3.83 3.85 16.40
N VAL A 31 5.05 3.69 15.88
CA VAL A 31 6.14 3.07 16.63
C VAL A 31 6.57 3.96 17.79
N VAL A 32 6.72 5.26 17.57
CA VAL A 32 7.07 6.24 18.61
C VAL A 32 6.03 6.27 19.74
N ILE A 33 4.73 6.28 19.40
CA ILE A 33 3.63 6.25 20.39
C ILE A 33 3.67 4.96 21.23
N SER A 34 4.04 3.84 20.62
CA SER A 34 4.09 2.54 21.29
C SER A 34 5.34 2.32 22.17
N ARG A 35 6.34 3.21 22.13
CA ARG A 35 7.57 3.05 22.90
C ARG A 35 7.28 2.99 24.41
N GLY A 36 7.91 2.02 25.08
CA GLY A 36 7.73 1.80 26.52
C GLY A 36 6.46 1.03 26.90
N HIS A 37 5.60 0.69 25.93
CA HIS A 37 4.43 -0.15 26.13
C HIS A 37 4.68 -1.62 25.71
N PRO A 38 3.84 -2.57 26.17
CA PRO A 38 3.93 -3.96 25.72
C PRO A 38 3.75 -4.09 24.19
N PRO A 39 4.37 -5.10 23.54
CA PRO A 39 4.30 -5.29 22.08
C PRO A 39 2.86 -5.52 21.56
N ALA A 40 1.95 -5.95 22.43
CA ALA A 40 0.53 -6.06 22.12
C ALA A 40 -0.12 -4.71 21.73
N VAL A 41 0.38 -3.59 22.25
CA VAL A 41 -0.14 -2.25 21.94
C VAL A 41 0.17 -1.87 20.50
N LEU A 42 1.41 -2.06 20.04
CA LEU A 42 1.82 -1.81 18.65
C LEU A 42 1.00 -2.67 17.68
N THR A 43 0.89 -3.96 17.97
CA THR A 43 0.06 -4.93 17.23
C THR A 43 -1.40 -4.47 17.16
N GLY A 44 -1.95 -3.99 18.28
CA GLY A 44 -3.31 -3.44 18.37
C GLY A 44 -3.48 -2.20 17.49
N ILE A 45 -2.59 -1.21 17.59
CA ILE A 45 -2.64 0.02 16.78
C ILE A 45 -2.55 -0.31 15.29
N ASN A 46 -1.60 -1.15 14.87
CA ASN A 46 -1.46 -1.60 13.49
C ASN A 46 -2.74 -2.22 12.94
N SER A 47 -3.36 -3.11 13.73
CA SER A 47 -4.60 -3.77 13.35
C SER A 47 -5.77 -2.78 13.23
N VAL A 48 -5.85 -1.77 14.11
CA VAL A 48 -6.91 -0.76 14.09
C VAL A 48 -6.74 0.17 12.88
N ILE A 49 -5.52 0.63 12.59
CA ILE A 49 -5.24 1.47 11.42
C ILE A 49 -5.64 0.75 10.14
N ARG A 50 -5.22 -0.52 9.99
CA ARG A 50 -5.59 -1.32 8.82
C ARG A 50 -7.09 -1.55 8.71
N ARG A 51 -7.80 -1.69 9.83
CA ARG A 51 -9.26 -1.83 9.85
C ARG A 51 -9.95 -0.58 9.34
N ILE A 52 -9.47 0.59 9.78
CA ILE A 52 -10.00 1.88 9.34
C ILE A 52 -9.78 2.03 7.84
N ASP A 53 -8.57 1.77 7.34
CA ASP A 53 -8.22 1.82 5.91
C ASP A 53 -9.15 0.94 5.05
N LEU A 54 -9.33 -0.33 5.44
CA LEU A 54 -10.20 -1.26 4.72
C LEU A 54 -11.67 -0.85 4.78
N SER A 55 -12.11 -0.32 5.92
CA SER A 55 -13.49 0.16 6.10
C SER A 55 -13.76 1.38 5.24
N CYS A 56 -12.84 2.35 5.19
CA CYS A 56 -12.91 3.50 4.31
C CYS A 56 -12.90 3.07 2.83
N SER A 57 -12.05 2.13 2.46
CA SER A 57 -11.97 1.58 1.09
C SER A 57 -13.26 0.88 0.65
N LEU A 58 -13.98 0.25 1.58
CA LEU A 58 -15.28 -0.37 1.33
C LEU A 58 -16.42 0.67 1.25
N LEU A 59 -16.42 1.65 2.13
CA LEU A 59 -17.49 2.65 2.23
C LEU A 59 -17.37 3.78 1.20
N ALA A 60 -16.16 4.13 0.76
CA ALA A 60 -15.94 5.26 -0.14
C ALA A 60 -16.69 5.12 -1.48
N PRO A 61 -16.65 3.97 -2.20
CA PRO A 61 -17.44 3.79 -3.42
C PRO A 61 -18.95 3.90 -3.19
N LEU A 62 -19.44 3.39 -2.05
CA LEU A 62 -20.86 3.47 -1.68
C LEU A 62 -21.29 4.92 -1.47
N PHE A 63 -20.53 5.67 -0.68
CA PHE A 63 -20.81 7.08 -0.42
C PHE A 63 -20.74 7.90 -1.72
N SER A 64 -19.71 7.70 -2.55
CA SER A 64 -19.61 8.38 -3.84
C SER A 64 -20.76 8.02 -4.78
N GLY A 65 -21.17 6.75 -4.80
CA GLY A 65 -22.28 6.28 -5.64
C GLY A 65 -23.61 6.91 -5.24
N LEU A 66 -23.87 7.05 -3.93
CA LEU A 66 -25.06 7.73 -3.43
C LEU A 66 -25.05 9.22 -3.81
N VAL A 67 -23.93 9.92 -3.60
CA VAL A 67 -23.81 11.35 -3.97
C VAL A 67 -24.09 11.55 -5.46
N ILE A 68 -23.49 10.70 -6.32
CA ILE A 68 -23.68 10.77 -7.78
C ILE A 68 -25.12 10.42 -8.19
N SER A 69 -25.79 9.51 -7.47
CA SER A 69 -27.14 9.06 -7.82
C SER A 69 -28.22 10.09 -7.49
N PHE A 70 -28.02 10.92 -6.46
CA PHE A 70 -29.03 11.87 -5.99
C PHE A 70 -28.76 13.33 -6.40
N ALA A 71 -27.58 13.63 -6.97
CA ALA A 71 -27.20 14.99 -7.36
C ALA A 71 -26.82 15.09 -8.84
N SER A 72 -26.96 16.29 -9.42
CA SER A 72 -26.38 16.61 -10.73
C SER A 72 -24.88 16.32 -10.74
N VAL A 73 -24.32 15.96 -11.91
CA VAL A 73 -22.87 15.69 -12.08
C VAL A 73 -22.02 16.85 -11.56
N GLN A 74 -22.43 18.10 -11.81
CA GLN A 74 -21.73 19.29 -11.34
C GLN A 74 -21.83 19.46 -9.82
N ALA A 75 -23.00 19.21 -9.25
CA ALA A 75 -23.22 19.29 -7.80
C ALA A 75 -22.45 18.17 -7.06
N SER A 76 -22.41 16.97 -7.62
CA SER A 76 -21.64 15.83 -7.10
C SER A 76 -20.13 16.13 -7.12
N ALA A 77 -19.62 16.66 -8.24
CA ALA A 77 -18.22 17.04 -8.36
C ALA A 77 -17.83 18.14 -7.36
N ALA A 78 -18.66 19.18 -7.23
CA ALA A 78 -18.43 20.25 -6.25
C ALA A 78 -18.47 19.75 -4.80
N ALA A 79 -19.43 18.87 -4.47
CA ALA A 79 -19.55 18.28 -3.14
C ALA A 79 -18.32 17.41 -2.78
N LEU A 80 -17.86 16.56 -3.71
CA LEU A 80 -16.66 15.73 -3.50
C LEU A 80 -15.38 16.56 -3.42
N ALA A 81 -15.27 17.63 -4.22
CA ALA A 81 -14.13 18.55 -4.14
C ALA A 81 -14.10 19.29 -2.79
N MET A 82 -15.27 19.73 -2.32
CA MET A 82 -15.39 20.40 -1.03
C MET A 82 -15.08 19.46 0.14
N SER A 83 -15.59 18.22 0.11
CA SER A 83 -15.29 17.23 1.15
C SER A 83 -13.80 16.86 1.18
N ALA A 84 -13.14 16.76 0.02
CA ALA A 84 -11.70 16.55 -0.07
C ALA A 84 -10.91 17.74 0.52
N ALA A 85 -11.29 18.98 0.21
CA ALA A 85 -10.63 20.17 0.74
C ALA A 85 -10.75 20.25 2.27
N VAL A 86 -11.94 19.96 2.81
CA VAL A 86 -12.19 19.90 4.26
C VAL A 86 -11.35 18.77 4.89
N ALA A 87 -11.30 17.60 4.27
CA ALA A 87 -10.51 16.48 4.77
C ALA A 87 -9.01 16.80 4.82
N VAL A 88 -8.45 17.43 3.78
CA VAL A 88 -7.05 17.88 3.76
C VAL A 88 -6.77 18.92 4.84
N GLY A 89 -7.66 19.91 5.00
CA GLY A 89 -7.53 20.93 6.05
C GLY A 89 -7.54 20.32 7.45
N MET A 90 -8.47 19.39 7.70
CA MET A 90 -8.57 18.65 8.95
C MET A 90 -7.32 17.79 9.19
N GLN A 91 -6.85 17.06 8.18
CA GLN A 91 -5.66 16.22 8.28
C GLN A 91 -4.41 17.03 8.61
N TYR A 92 -4.22 18.18 7.95
CA TYR A 92 -3.11 19.08 8.24
C TYR A 92 -3.17 19.60 9.69
N TRP A 93 -4.34 20.03 10.15
CA TRP A 93 -4.54 20.47 11.52
C TRP A 93 -4.21 19.37 12.54
N LEU A 94 -4.66 18.14 12.31
CA LEU A 94 -4.33 16.99 13.15
C LEU A 94 -2.83 16.69 13.17
N PHE A 95 -2.15 16.79 12.02
CA PHE A 95 -0.69 16.60 11.96
C PHE A 95 0.07 17.64 12.76
N VAL A 96 -0.30 18.92 12.64
CA VAL A 96 0.34 20.01 13.41
C VAL A 96 0.05 19.84 14.90
N SER A 97 -1.20 19.54 15.26
CA SER A 97 -1.61 19.30 16.64
C SER A 97 -0.81 18.15 17.27
N PHE A 98 -0.69 17.02 16.55
CA PHE A 98 0.06 15.86 17.02
C PHE A 98 1.56 16.13 17.16
N HIS A 99 2.17 16.76 16.15
CA HIS A 99 3.59 17.12 16.18
C HIS A 99 3.92 18.06 17.35
N ASN A 100 3.03 19.01 17.66
CA ASN A 100 3.21 19.91 18.79
C ASN A 100 2.92 19.24 20.15
N GLY A 101 2.05 18.24 20.18
CA GLY A 101 1.65 17.52 21.40
C GLY A 101 2.63 16.44 21.86
N VAL A 102 3.45 15.88 20.96
CA VAL A 102 4.41 14.81 21.29
C VAL A 102 5.85 15.31 21.11
N PRO A 103 6.47 15.91 22.16
CA PRO A 103 7.79 16.53 22.06
C PRO A 103 8.93 15.55 21.76
N ILE A 104 8.70 14.23 21.92
CA ILE A 104 9.67 13.17 21.62
C ILE A 104 10.03 13.15 20.12
N LEU A 105 9.10 13.50 19.23
CA LEU A 105 9.35 13.62 17.79
C LEU A 105 10.20 14.85 17.43
N ALA A 106 10.00 15.96 18.15
CA ALA A 106 10.77 17.18 17.97
C ALA A 106 12.22 17.03 18.50
N ALA A 107 12.38 16.32 19.62
CA ALA A 107 13.69 16.02 20.21
C ALA A 107 14.54 15.10 19.33
N ASP A 108 13.94 14.06 18.71
CA ASP A 108 14.65 13.17 17.77
C ASP A 108 15.13 13.93 16.53
N LYS A 109 14.33 14.88 16.01
CA LYS A 109 14.75 15.75 14.91
C LYS A 109 15.89 16.69 15.29
N GLN A 110 15.88 17.24 16.51
CA GLN A 110 16.98 18.06 17.02
C GLN A 110 18.26 17.23 17.22
N LEU A 111 18.15 16.01 17.75
CA LEU A 111 19.28 15.10 17.92
C LEU A 111 19.89 14.70 16.57
N ARG A 112 19.05 14.36 15.58
CA ARG A 112 19.49 14.08 14.21
C ARG A 112 20.09 15.31 13.51
N ALA A 113 19.56 16.51 13.76
CA ALA A 113 20.14 17.75 13.26
C ALA A 113 21.51 18.03 13.90
N VAL A 114 21.67 17.72 15.18
CA VAL A 114 22.95 17.81 15.91
C VAL A 114 23.96 16.80 15.37
N GLU A 115 23.58 15.54 15.15
CA GLU A 115 24.42 14.50 14.54
C GLU A 115 24.81 14.83 13.09
N ALA A 116 23.87 15.33 12.28
CA ALA A 116 24.13 15.78 10.91
C ALA A 116 24.99 17.06 10.85
N SER A 117 24.95 17.87 11.91
CA SER A 117 25.80 19.07 12.06
C SER A 117 27.15 18.79 12.70
N MET A 118 27.40 17.56 13.18
CA MET A 118 28.66 17.18 13.79
C MET A 118 29.69 17.06 12.64
N PRO A 119 30.69 17.95 12.57
CA PRO A 119 31.62 17.94 11.45
C PRO A 119 32.49 16.69 11.55
N ARG A 120 32.50 15.88 10.49
CA ARG A 120 33.63 14.99 10.23
C ARG A 120 34.86 15.90 10.15
N LEU A 121 35.80 15.71 11.07
CA LEU A 121 36.90 16.62 11.37
C LEU A 121 37.68 17.06 10.12
N GLU A 122 37.26 18.16 9.49
CA GLU A 122 38.10 18.95 8.58
C GLU A 122 37.89 20.42 8.89
N THR A 123 38.88 20.97 9.58
CA THR A 123 39.07 22.36 9.95
C THR A 123 39.26 23.22 8.70
N THR A 124 38.33 24.14 8.40
CA THR A 124 38.70 25.51 8.02
C THR A 124 37.58 26.51 8.28
N VAL A 125 37.93 27.56 9.02
CA VAL A 125 37.14 28.76 9.34
C VAL A 125 37.09 29.69 8.11
N SER A 126 35.92 30.25 7.77
CA SER A 126 35.75 31.72 7.63
C SER A 126 34.40 32.20 7.09
N SER A 127 33.87 33.17 7.84
CA SER A 127 33.13 34.40 7.50
C SER A 127 31.89 34.39 6.60
N VAL A 128 30.83 34.91 7.23
CA VAL A 128 29.48 35.26 6.75
C VAL A 128 29.48 36.58 5.98
N GLU A 129 28.77 36.66 4.84
CA GLU A 129 27.97 37.85 4.48
C GLU A 129 26.86 37.57 3.44
N SER A 130 25.62 37.81 3.88
CA SER A 130 24.49 38.46 3.18
C SER A 130 24.20 38.16 1.70
N ASP A 131 23.23 37.26 1.44
CA ASP A 131 22.29 37.38 0.29
C ASP A 131 21.04 36.48 0.48
N THR A 132 20.23 36.75 1.50
CA THR A 132 19.35 35.75 2.16
C THR A 132 18.14 35.28 1.35
N THR A 133 17.63 36.01 0.35
CA THR A 133 16.36 35.67 -0.32
C THR A 133 16.53 34.91 -1.65
N THR A 134 17.58 35.22 -2.42
CA THR A 134 17.87 34.52 -3.69
C THR A 134 18.66 33.23 -3.46
N THR A 135 19.49 33.19 -2.41
CA THR A 135 20.22 31.99 -1.99
C THR A 135 19.28 30.93 -1.44
N LEU A 136 18.27 31.29 -0.61
CA LEU A 136 17.26 30.35 -0.13
C LEU A 136 16.47 29.70 -1.28
N ALA A 137 16.13 30.47 -2.31
CA ALA A 137 15.39 30.03 -3.50
C ALA A 137 16.20 29.04 -4.38
N LEU A 138 17.52 29.22 -4.45
CA LEU A 138 18.42 28.29 -5.14
C LEU A 138 18.76 27.09 -4.25
N ASP A 139 18.84 27.28 -2.93
CA ASP A 139 19.16 26.26 -1.93
C ASP A 139 18.04 25.22 -1.81
N TRP A 140 16.75 25.61 -1.77
CA TRP A 140 15.67 24.60 -1.76
C TRP A 140 15.61 23.81 -3.07
N LYS A 141 15.86 24.44 -4.23
CA LYS A 141 15.92 23.74 -5.52
C LYS A 141 17.09 22.78 -5.58
N ALA A 142 18.28 23.19 -5.11
CA ALA A 142 19.46 22.34 -5.04
C ALA A 142 19.28 21.18 -4.05
N ARG A 143 18.65 21.42 -2.89
CA ARG A 143 18.29 20.39 -1.91
C ARG A 143 17.28 19.41 -2.48
N LEU A 144 16.24 19.88 -3.17
CA LEU A 144 15.29 19.02 -3.85
C LEU A 144 15.96 18.23 -4.98
N ALA A 145 16.81 18.86 -5.79
CA ALA A 145 17.55 18.17 -6.85
C ALA A 145 18.50 17.10 -6.29
N LYS A 146 19.10 17.35 -5.12
CA LYS A 146 19.93 16.39 -4.40
C LYS A 146 19.09 15.24 -3.80
N GLN A 147 17.95 15.54 -3.19
CA GLN A 147 17.03 14.54 -2.65
C GLN A 147 16.34 13.70 -3.73
N LEU A 148 16.08 14.29 -4.90
CA LEU A 148 15.54 13.62 -6.08
C LEU A 148 16.63 13.01 -6.96
N SER A 149 17.90 13.06 -6.53
CA SER A 149 18.99 12.50 -7.32
C SER A 149 18.91 10.98 -7.38
N VAL A 150 19.22 10.42 -8.55
CA VAL A 150 19.26 8.95 -8.77
C VAL A 150 20.24 8.27 -7.81
N ALA A 151 21.32 8.96 -7.42
CA ALA A 151 22.28 8.48 -6.43
C ALA A 151 21.62 8.27 -5.05
N SER A 152 20.81 9.23 -4.56
CA SER A 152 20.09 9.09 -3.30
C SER A 152 19.04 7.99 -3.34
N CYS A 153 18.41 7.76 -4.51
CA CYS A 153 17.52 6.63 -4.72
C CYS A 153 18.27 5.30 -4.58
N TRP A 154 19.41 5.17 -5.27
CA TRP A 154 20.25 3.96 -5.20
C TRP A 154 20.75 3.66 -3.78
N GLU A 155 21.15 4.68 -3.03
CA GLU A 155 21.52 4.53 -1.62
C GLU A 155 20.36 3.95 -0.78
N SER A 156 19.13 4.43 -1.01
CA SER A 156 17.93 3.93 -0.32
C SER A 156 17.67 2.46 -0.60
N TRP A 157 17.83 2.03 -1.87
CA TRP A 157 17.74 0.61 -2.24
C TRP A 157 18.82 -0.23 -1.57
N MET A 158 20.04 0.29 -1.47
CA MET A 158 21.13 -0.41 -0.80
C MET A 158 20.88 -0.56 0.71
N VAL A 159 20.32 0.46 1.36
CA VAL A 159 19.86 0.38 2.76
C VAL A 159 18.79 -0.70 2.92
N TYR A 160 17.82 -0.76 2.01
CA TYR A 160 16.75 -1.76 2.04
C TYR A 160 17.28 -3.20 1.91
N VAL A 161 18.21 -3.46 0.99
CA VAL A 161 18.76 -4.82 0.75
C VAL A 161 19.58 -5.33 1.93
N ARG A 162 20.15 -4.42 2.74
CA ARG A 162 20.95 -4.78 3.93
C ARG A 162 20.09 -5.13 5.15
N GLN A 163 18.79 -4.87 5.13
CA GLN A 163 17.92 -5.15 6.26
C GLN A 163 17.68 -6.66 6.39
N ASP A 164 17.68 -7.18 7.63
CA ASP A 164 17.34 -8.59 7.89
C ASP A 164 15.92 -8.96 7.45
N VAL A 165 15.04 -7.96 7.36
CA VAL A 165 13.62 -8.12 6.96
C VAL A 165 13.39 -8.01 5.44
N VAL A 166 14.46 -7.94 4.64
CA VAL A 166 14.38 -7.82 3.18
C VAL A 166 13.61 -8.98 2.54
N LEU A 167 13.84 -10.21 2.97
CA LEU A 167 13.24 -11.41 2.38
C LEU A 167 11.71 -11.42 2.55
N PRO A 168 11.16 -11.23 3.77
CA PRO A 168 9.71 -11.02 3.96
C PRO A 168 9.15 -9.84 3.15
N GLY A 169 9.90 -8.74 3.03
CA GLY A 169 9.50 -7.58 2.24
C GLY A 169 9.37 -7.88 0.75
N VAL A 170 10.35 -8.57 0.16
CA VAL A 170 10.32 -9.03 -1.23
C VAL A 170 9.20 -10.04 -1.45
N ALA A 171 9.00 -10.97 -0.52
CA ALA A 171 7.89 -11.92 -0.59
C ALA A 171 6.53 -11.21 -0.61
N LEU A 172 6.35 -10.15 0.20
CA LEU A 172 5.14 -9.33 0.17
C LEU A 172 4.99 -8.61 -1.18
N ALA A 173 6.07 -8.08 -1.73
CA ALA A 173 6.02 -7.41 -3.02
C ALA A 173 5.66 -8.37 -4.17
N LEU A 174 6.14 -9.62 -4.13
CA LEU A 174 5.74 -10.64 -5.10
C LEU A 174 4.24 -10.97 -5.03
N LEU A 175 3.59 -10.87 -3.87
CA LEU A 175 2.14 -11.07 -3.76
C LEU A 175 1.32 -9.97 -4.46
N TYR A 176 1.91 -8.80 -4.71
CA TYR A 176 1.28 -7.73 -5.51
C TYR A 176 1.34 -8.04 -7.01
N PHE A 177 2.23 -8.94 -7.44
CA PHE A 177 2.22 -9.46 -8.81
C PHE A 177 1.16 -10.55 -8.95
N THR A 178 -0.10 -10.14 -8.94
CA THR A 178 -1.23 -11.04 -9.08
C THR A 178 -2.40 -10.39 -9.80
N VAL A 179 -2.96 -11.11 -10.77
CA VAL A 179 -4.26 -10.73 -11.34
C VAL A 179 -5.43 -11.30 -10.57
N LEU A 180 -5.20 -12.21 -9.60
CA LEU A 180 -6.25 -12.83 -8.79
C LEU A 180 -6.71 -11.89 -7.68
N SER A 181 -7.16 -10.71 -8.09
CA SER A 181 -7.78 -9.74 -7.23
C SER A 181 -9.00 -9.12 -7.87
N PHE A 182 -9.97 -8.70 -7.06
CA PHE A 182 -11.13 -7.93 -7.55
C PHE A 182 -10.76 -6.52 -8.05
N GLY A 183 -9.53 -6.34 -8.56
CA GLY A 183 -9.07 -5.22 -9.37
C GLY A 183 -9.57 -5.31 -10.82
N THR A 184 -9.03 -4.46 -11.68
CA THR A 184 -9.56 -4.26 -13.04
C THR A 184 -9.44 -5.49 -13.93
N VAL A 185 -8.30 -6.19 -13.90
CA VAL A 185 -8.01 -7.33 -14.80
C VAL A 185 -8.95 -8.51 -14.55
N MET A 186 -9.07 -8.98 -13.30
CA MET A 186 -10.00 -10.07 -12.97
C MET A 186 -11.45 -9.68 -13.20
N THR A 187 -11.82 -8.44 -12.87
CA THR A 187 -13.20 -7.96 -13.05
C THR A 187 -13.57 -7.97 -14.53
N ALA A 188 -12.67 -7.51 -15.41
CA ALA A 188 -12.86 -7.58 -16.85
C ALA A 188 -12.94 -9.04 -17.35
N ALA A 189 -12.11 -9.94 -16.82
CA ALA A 189 -12.16 -11.35 -17.17
C ALA A 189 -13.47 -12.04 -16.74
N LEU A 190 -14.00 -11.70 -15.56
CA LEU A 190 -15.30 -12.21 -15.07
C LEU A 190 -16.48 -11.64 -15.87
N ASP A 191 -16.42 -10.36 -16.22
CA ASP A 191 -17.43 -9.71 -17.07
C ASP A 191 -17.45 -10.35 -18.48
N TRP A 192 -16.28 -10.64 -19.05
CA TRP A 192 -16.16 -11.38 -20.31
C TRP A 192 -16.74 -12.80 -20.23
N LYS A 193 -16.66 -13.46 -19.07
CA LYS A 193 -17.31 -14.76 -18.80
C LYS A 193 -18.82 -14.66 -18.59
N GLY A 194 -19.40 -13.46 -18.68
CA GLY A 194 -20.84 -13.21 -18.52
C GLY A 194 -21.30 -13.17 -17.05
N VAL A 195 -20.38 -12.99 -16.09
CA VAL A 195 -20.76 -12.82 -14.68
C VAL A 195 -21.38 -11.43 -14.51
N PRO A 196 -22.62 -11.31 -13.99
CA PRO A 196 -23.25 -10.01 -13.82
C PRO A 196 -22.44 -9.09 -12.89
N ALA A 197 -22.35 -7.80 -13.25
CA ALA A 197 -21.56 -6.82 -12.50
C ALA A 197 -21.93 -6.71 -11.00
N TYR A 198 -23.20 -6.91 -10.64
CA TYR A 198 -23.64 -6.90 -9.25
C TYR A 198 -23.05 -8.09 -8.45
N VAL A 199 -22.87 -9.26 -9.08
CA VAL A 199 -22.27 -10.44 -8.43
C VAL A 199 -20.80 -10.19 -8.13
N ILE A 200 -20.07 -9.62 -9.10
CA ILE A 200 -18.66 -9.25 -8.92
C ILE A 200 -18.53 -8.22 -7.80
N SER A 201 -19.44 -7.23 -7.77
CA SER A 201 -19.47 -6.19 -6.73
C SER A 201 -19.75 -6.76 -5.34
N LEU A 202 -20.68 -7.72 -5.22
CA LEU A 202 -20.96 -8.43 -3.97
C LEU A 202 -19.74 -9.23 -3.51
N ALA A 203 -19.09 -9.98 -4.42
CA ALA A 203 -17.89 -10.76 -4.10
C ALA A 203 -16.75 -9.86 -3.62
N ARG A 204 -16.56 -8.70 -4.24
CA ARG A 204 -15.62 -7.67 -3.79
C ARG A 204 -15.97 -7.11 -2.40
N GLY A 205 -17.26 -6.90 -2.13
CA GLY A 205 -17.75 -6.50 -0.80
C GLY A 205 -17.41 -7.55 0.27
N PHE A 206 -17.70 -8.83 0.01
CA PHE A 206 -17.33 -9.93 0.91
C PHE A 206 -15.81 -10.05 1.10
N SER A 207 -15.03 -9.88 0.03
CA SER A 207 -13.57 -9.83 0.08
C SER A 207 -13.05 -8.74 1.03
N ALA A 208 -13.69 -7.56 1.05
CA ALA A 208 -13.34 -6.49 1.98
C ALA A 208 -13.71 -6.85 3.44
N ILE A 209 -14.87 -7.47 3.65
CA ILE A 209 -15.30 -7.95 4.98
C ILE A 209 -14.31 -8.98 5.54
N VAL A 210 -13.83 -9.93 4.71
CA VAL A 210 -12.79 -10.88 5.12
C VAL A 210 -11.49 -10.16 5.48
N GLY A 211 -11.10 -9.12 4.73
CA GLY A 211 -9.96 -8.28 5.08
C GLY A 211 -10.12 -7.59 6.44
N ILE A 212 -11.28 -6.97 6.69
CA ILE A 212 -11.61 -6.36 7.99
C ILE A 212 -11.57 -7.42 9.11
N GLY A 213 -12.16 -8.60 8.88
CA GLY A 213 -12.11 -9.74 9.80
C GLY A 213 -10.68 -10.17 10.14
N THR A 214 -9.77 -10.10 9.17
CA THR A 214 -8.36 -10.41 9.37
C THR A 214 -7.70 -9.46 10.37
N THR A 215 -8.06 -8.17 10.36
CA THR A 215 -7.56 -7.19 11.35
C THR A 215 -8.06 -7.45 12.77
N LEU A 216 -9.20 -8.14 12.93
CA LEU A 216 -9.70 -8.58 14.24
C LEU A 216 -8.99 -9.86 14.69
N LEU A 217 -8.71 -10.75 13.74
CA LEU A 217 -8.08 -12.03 13.98
C LEU A 217 -6.57 -11.90 14.26
N TYR A 218 -5.89 -10.95 13.62
CA TYR A 218 -4.43 -10.81 13.68
C TYR A 218 -3.89 -10.67 15.11
N PRO A 219 -4.38 -9.76 15.97
CA PRO A 219 -3.90 -9.66 17.35
C PRO A 219 -4.10 -10.93 18.17
N LEU A 220 -5.19 -11.68 17.91
CA LEU A 220 -5.48 -12.93 18.60
C LEU A 220 -4.46 -14.01 18.23
N VAL A 221 -4.20 -14.18 16.93
CA VAL A 221 -3.21 -15.13 16.43
C VAL A 221 -1.81 -14.74 16.89
N HIS A 222 -1.46 -13.45 16.80
CA HIS A 222 -0.17 -12.91 17.24
C HIS A 222 0.06 -13.05 18.75
N SER A 223 -0.98 -12.99 19.58
CA SER A 223 -0.82 -13.20 21.02
C SER A 223 -0.29 -14.59 21.39
N GLY A 224 -0.58 -15.61 20.57
CA GLY A 224 -0.07 -16.97 20.75
C GLY A 224 1.14 -17.33 19.87
N LEU A 225 1.43 -16.54 18.84
CA LEU A 225 2.45 -16.82 17.83
C LEU A 225 3.32 -15.58 17.59
N SER A 226 4.64 -15.77 17.52
CA SER A 226 5.55 -14.70 17.07
C SER A 226 5.16 -14.17 15.68
N THR A 227 5.46 -12.90 15.40
CA THR A 227 5.22 -12.23 14.10
C THR A 227 5.63 -13.09 12.89
N LEU A 228 6.82 -13.71 12.94
CA LEU A 228 7.33 -14.56 11.86
C LEU A 228 6.48 -15.81 11.63
N ARG A 229 6.05 -16.49 12.70
CA ARG A 229 5.19 -17.69 12.61
C ARG A 229 3.80 -17.34 12.09
N THR A 230 3.23 -16.22 12.50
CA THR A 230 1.96 -15.70 11.97
C THR A 230 2.08 -15.41 10.47
N GLY A 231 3.18 -14.79 10.04
CA GLY A 231 3.49 -14.59 8.63
C GLY A 231 3.58 -15.91 7.84
N LEU A 232 4.31 -16.90 8.33
CA LEU A 232 4.41 -18.21 7.66
C LEU A 232 3.04 -18.92 7.58
N LEU A 233 2.28 -18.92 8.68
CA LEU A 233 0.92 -19.48 8.71
C LEU A 233 0.03 -18.80 7.66
N SER A 234 0.10 -17.48 7.55
CA SER A 234 -0.71 -16.72 6.61
C SER A 234 -0.42 -17.06 5.13
N ILE A 235 0.85 -17.30 4.78
CA ILE A 235 1.24 -17.76 3.44
C ILE A 235 0.69 -19.17 3.16
N TRP A 236 0.78 -20.09 4.11
CA TRP A 236 0.18 -21.43 3.96
C TRP A 236 -1.33 -21.35 3.74
N MET A 237 -2.03 -20.57 4.56
CA MET A 237 -3.46 -20.34 4.41
C MET A 237 -3.79 -19.75 3.04
N GLN A 238 -3.03 -18.75 2.58
CA GLN A 238 -3.21 -18.17 1.26
C GLN A 238 -3.01 -19.19 0.13
N TRP A 239 -1.95 -20.00 0.23
CA TRP A 239 -1.63 -21.03 -0.77
C TRP A 239 -2.74 -22.07 -0.90
N PHE A 240 -3.25 -22.60 0.22
CA PHE A 240 -4.38 -23.54 0.21
C PHE A 240 -5.65 -22.94 -0.38
N CYS A 241 -5.96 -21.67 -0.07
CA CYS A 241 -7.10 -20.98 -0.69
C CYS A 241 -6.92 -20.82 -2.20
N LEU A 242 -5.70 -20.53 -2.67
CA LEU A 242 -5.41 -20.40 -4.09
C LEU A 242 -5.45 -21.74 -4.85
N LEU A 243 -5.27 -22.88 -4.17
CA LEU A 243 -5.55 -24.20 -4.80
C LEU A 243 -7.01 -24.34 -5.23
N VAL A 244 -7.95 -23.67 -4.56
CA VAL A 244 -9.36 -23.61 -5.02
C VAL A 244 -9.46 -22.83 -6.32
N CYS A 245 -8.72 -21.73 -6.45
CA CYS A 245 -8.65 -20.95 -7.70
C CYS A 245 -8.08 -21.81 -8.84
N VAL A 246 -7.02 -22.56 -8.58
CA VAL A 246 -6.44 -23.50 -9.57
C VAL A 246 -7.47 -24.60 -9.89
N GLY A 247 -8.12 -25.17 -8.87
CA GLY A 247 -9.21 -26.14 -8.99
C GLY A 247 -10.35 -25.70 -9.92
N SER A 248 -10.64 -24.39 -9.98
CA SER A 248 -11.69 -23.82 -10.83
C SER A 248 -11.50 -24.07 -12.32
N ILE A 249 -10.26 -24.40 -12.75
CA ILE A 249 -9.94 -24.78 -14.14
C ILE A 249 -10.73 -26.02 -14.57
N TRP A 250 -10.88 -26.99 -13.69
CA TRP A 250 -11.47 -28.29 -14.01
C TRP A 250 -12.96 -28.38 -13.66
N ALA A 251 -13.58 -27.28 -13.21
CA ALA A 251 -14.97 -27.25 -12.74
C ALA A 251 -16.03 -27.36 -13.87
N GLY A 252 -15.61 -27.57 -15.12
CA GLY A 252 -16.44 -28.02 -16.25
C GLY A 252 -17.41 -26.99 -16.84
N THR A 253 -18.08 -26.15 -16.04
CA THR A 253 -18.98 -25.10 -16.53
C THR A 253 -18.40 -23.71 -16.26
N GLY A 254 -18.55 -22.78 -17.22
CA GLY A 254 -17.98 -21.43 -17.10
C GLY A 254 -18.47 -20.66 -15.87
N VAL A 255 -19.74 -20.84 -15.47
CA VAL A 255 -20.33 -20.18 -14.30
C VAL A 255 -19.84 -20.83 -12.99
N ALA A 256 -19.79 -22.17 -12.89
CA ALA A 256 -19.28 -22.83 -11.69
C ALA A 256 -17.78 -22.55 -11.48
N SER A 257 -16.99 -22.54 -12.56
CA SER A 257 -15.60 -22.12 -12.55
C SER A 257 -15.45 -20.68 -12.02
N ALA A 258 -16.28 -19.74 -12.50
CA ALA A 258 -16.24 -18.36 -12.02
C ALA A 258 -16.58 -18.23 -10.53
N TRP A 259 -17.61 -18.93 -10.04
CA TRP A 259 -17.94 -18.94 -8.61
C TRP A 259 -16.85 -19.54 -7.73
N MET A 260 -16.27 -20.67 -8.17
CA MET A 260 -15.15 -21.31 -7.46
C MET A 260 -13.91 -20.42 -7.41
N LEU A 261 -13.60 -19.74 -8.52
CA LEU A 261 -12.52 -18.76 -8.61
C LEU A 261 -12.77 -17.58 -7.65
N MET A 262 -13.96 -16.97 -7.70
CA MET A 262 -14.33 -15.87 -6.81
C MET A 262 -14.28 -16.28 -5.33
N ALA A 263 -14.77 -17.46 -4.98
CA ALA A 263 -14.72 -17.98 -3.62
C ALA A 263 -13.28 -18.19 -3.12
N GLY A 264 -12.41 -18.78 -3.94
CA GLY A 264 -10.99 -18.94 -3.62
C GLY A 264 -10.28 -17.59 -3.41
N VAL A 265 -10.58 -16.59 -4.24
CA VAL A 265 -10.03 -15.23 -4.11
C VAL A 265 -10.57 -14.49 -2.88
N VAL A 266 -11.84 -14.67 -2.51
CA VAL A 266 -12.39 -14.10 -1.27
C VAL A 266 -11.71 -14.75 -0.04
N ALA A 267 -11.57 -16.07 -0.03
CA ALA A 267 -10.96 -16.80 1.08
C ALA A 267 -9.46 -16.46 1.24
N SER A 268 -8.73 -16.33 0.13
CA SER A 268 -7.29 -16.03 0.15
C SER A 268 -6.95 -14.66 0.75
N ARG A 269 -7.93 -13.74 0.86
CA ARG A 269 -7.73 -12.45 1.54
C ARG A 269 -7.35 -12.58 2.99
N LEU A 270 -7.82 -13.62 3.67
CA LEU A 270 -7.46 -13.83 5.07
C LEU A 270 -5.95 -14.02 5.22
N GLY A 271 -5.35 -14.87 4.39
CA GLY A 271 -3.90 -15.08 4.37
C GLY A 271 -3.15 -13.82 3.91
N LEU A 272 -3.61 -13.18 2.84
CA LEU A 272 -2.95 -12.01 2.28
C LEU A 272 -2.84 -10.83 3.27
N TRP A 273 -3.94 -10.42 3.88
CA TRP A 273 -3.92 -9.27 4.82
C TRP A 273 -3.24 -9.62 6.14
N MET A 274 -3.25 -10.89 6.55
CA MET A 274 -2.51 -11.35 7.73
C MET A 274 -1.00 -11.34 7.48
N PHE A 275 -0.57 -11.72 6.27
CA PHE A 275 0.82 -11.64 5.85
C PHE A 275 1.30 -10.20 5.79
N ASP A 276 0.51 -9.32 5.19
CA ASP A 276 0.77 -7.88 5.11
C ASP A 276 0.98 -7.25 6.49
N LEU A 277 0.08 -7.52 7.45
CA LEU A 277 0.23 -7.07 8.84
C LEU A 277 1.50 -7.65 9.50
N SER A 278 1.80 -8.91 9.24
CA SER A 278 2.99 -9.58 9.81
C SER A 278 4.29 -8.95 9.29
N VAL A 279 4.40 -8.71 7.98
CA VAL A 279 5.57 -8.06 7.38
C VAL A 279 5.67 -6.60 7.80
N MET A 280 4.53 -5.90 7.91
CA MET A 280 4.50 -4.54 8.41
C MET A 280 5.08 -4.45 9.83
N GLN A 281 4.61 -5.32 10.72
CA GLN A 281 5.11 -5.38 12.09
C GLN A 281 6.58 -5.81 12.16
N LEU A 282 6.99 -6.78 11.35
CA LEU A 282 8.38 -7.22 11.28
C LEU A 282 9.32 -6.07 10.87
N MET A 283 8.90 -5.24 9.91
CA MET A 283 9.67 -4.05 9.51
C MET A 283 9.68 -2.97 10.59
N GLN A 284 8.60 -2.77 11.34
CA GLN A 284 8.58 -1.80 12.45
C GLN A 284 9.50 -2.23 13.61
N ASP A 285 9.49 -3.54 13.92
CA ASP A 285 10.27 -4.12 15.01
C ASP A 285 11.76 -4.29 14.63
N GLY A 286 12.05 -4.67 13.38
CA GLY A 286 13.39 -5.06 12.94
C GLY A 286 14.23 -3.94 12.32
N VAL A 287 13.61 -2.86 11.81
CA VAL A 287 14.35 -1.78 11.12
C VAL A 287 14.71 -0.66 12.11
N PRO A 288 15.97 -0.19 12.13
CA PRO A 288 16.40 0.95 12.93
C PRO A 288 15.59 2.22 12.63
N GLU A 289 15.32 3.01 13.66
CA GLU A 289 14.35 4.12 13.58
C GLU A 289 14.71 5.20 12.57
N HIS A 290 16.01 5.43 12.35
CA HIS A 290 16.51 6.41 11.39
C HIS A 290 16.36 5.96 9.92
N GLU A 291 16.14 4.66 9.67
CA GLU A 291 16.02 4.08 8.34
C GLU A 291 14.59 3.64 7.99
N ARG A 292 13.67 3.57 8.97
CA ARG A 292 12.29 3.06 8.80
C ARG A 292 11.54 3.69 7.63
N CYS A 293 11.56 5.02 7.52
CA CYS A 293 10.91 5.72 6.41
C CYS A 293 11.52 5.38 5.04
N VAL A 294 12.85 5.29 4.98
CA VAL A 294 13.56 4.95 3.74
C VAL A 294 13.23 3.54 3.29
N VAL A 295 13.31 2.57 4.21
CA VAL A 295 12.97 1.17 3.96
C VAL A 295 11.50 1.01 3.56
N ALA A 296 10.59 1.72 4.23
CA ALA A 296 9.17 1.71 3.88
C ALA A 296 8.88 2.35 2.51
N GLY A 297 9.60 3.41 2.13
CA GLY A 297 9.51 4.04 0.81
C GLY A 297 9.95 3.07 -0.29
N VAL A 298 11.07 2.37 -0.09
CA VAL A 298 11.54 1.34 -1.04
C VAL A 298 10.56 0.16 -1.10
N GLN A 299 10.05 -0.31 0.03
CA GLN A 299 9.04 -1.38 0.09
C GLN A 299 7.80 -1.04 -0.76
N ASN A 300 7.23 0.15 -0.58
CA ASN A 300 6.06 0.58 -1.35
C ASN A 300 6.38 0.76 -2.84
N SER A 301 7.60 1.23 -3.16
CA SER A 301 8.06 1.33 -4.55
C SER A 301 8.18 -0.04 -5.20
N LEU A 302 8.68 -1.05 -4.48
CA LEU A 302 8.79 -2.41 -4.94
C LEU A 302 7.40 -3.05 -5.16
N GLN A 303 6.47 -2.84 -4.22
CA GLN A 303 5.07 -3.27 -4.40
C GLN A 303 4.42 -2.61 -5.62
N SER A 304 4.62 -1.30 -5.81
CA SER A 304 4.10 -0.56 -6.96
C SER A 304 4.68 -1.07 -8.28
N LEU A 305 5.96 -1.47 -8.30
CA LEU A 305 6.60 -2.08 -9.46
C LEU A 305 5.92 -3.40 -9.83
N PHE A 306 5.69 -4.29 -8.87
CA PHE A 306 5.03 -5.58 -9.12
C PHE A 306 3.55 -5.44 -9.49
N ASP A 307 2.83 -4.46 -8.92
CA ASP A 307 1.47 -4.12 -9.37
C ASP A 307 1.48 -3.60 -10.82
N LEU A 308 2.43 -2.73 -11.18
CA LEU A 308 2.60 -2.26 -12.55
C LEU A 308 2.90 -3.40 -13.53
N LEU A 309 3.74 -4.37 -13.13
CA LEU A 309 4.02 -5.56 -13.95
C LEU A 309 2.76 -6.35 -14.25
N THR A 310 1.80 -6.42 -13.33
CA THR A 310 0.49 -7.05 -13.57
C THR A 310 -0.26 -6.37 -14.72
N TYR A 311 -0.29 -5.04 -14.76
CA TYR A 311 -0.90 -4.30 -15.87
C TYR A 311 -0.15 -4.45 -17.18
N ILE A 312 1.19 -4.47 -17.15
CA ILE A 312 2.02 -4.71 -18.34
C ILE A 312 1.73 -6.09 -18.92
N MET A 313 1.66 -7.12 -18.07
CA MET A 313 1.30 -8.48 -18.51
C MET A 313 -0.10 -8.55 -19.09
N ALA A 314 -1.07 -7.82 -18.51
CA ALA A 314 -2.42 -7.73 -19.06
C ALA A 314 -2.45 -7.04 -20.45
N ILE A 315 -1.57 -6.07 -20.71
CA ILE A 315 -1.44 -5.44 -22.02
C ILE A 315 -0.77 -6.39 -23.03
N ILE A 316 0.28 -7.10 -22.63
CA ILE A 316 0.94 -8.07 -23.52
C ILE A 316 -0.02 -9.23 -23.86
N ILE A 317 -0.77 -9.69 -22.86
CA ILE A 317 -1.74 -10.77 -22.93
C ILE A 317 -3.15 -10.15 -22.98
N SER A 318 -3.39 -9.34 -24.02
CA SER A 318 -4.67 -8.63 -24.20
C SER A 318 -5.77 -9.51 -24.77
N ASP A 319 -5.43 -10.56 -25.52
CA ASP A 319 -6.42 -11.35 -26.26
C ASP A 319 -6.87 -12.58 -25.45
N PRO A 320 -8.13 -12.61 -24.97
CA PRO A 320 -8.67 -13.78 -24.28
C PRO A 320 -8.87 -14.98 -25.22
N LYS A 321 -8.78 -14.83 -26.55
CA LYS A 321 -9.01 -15.91 -27.53
C LYS A 321 -7.72 -16.40 -28.19
N VAL A 322 -6.67 -15.60 -28.24
CA VAL A 322 -5.45 -15.91 -29.01
C VAL A 322 -4.29 -16.18 -28.07
N ARG A 323 -4.08 -17.46 -27.74
CA ARG A 323 -2.82 -18.21 -28.02
C ARG A 323 -2.72 -19.50 -27.17
N MET A 324 -3.37 -20.59 -27.63
CA MET A 324 -2.82 -21.96 -27.70
C MET A 324 -3.88 -22.91 -28.32
N PRO A 325 -3.61 -23.57 -29.47
CA PRO A 325 -4.52 -24.54 -30.07
C PRO A 325 -4.33 -25.94 -29.47
N ILE A 326 -4.19 -26.04 -28.14
CA ILE A 326 -4.27 -27.32 -27.43
C ILE A 326 -4.98 -27.04 -26.10
N TYR A 327 -6.14 -27.67 -25.92
CA TYR A 327 -7.06 -27.59 -24.77
C TYR A 327 -7.98 -26.36 -24.74
N HIS A 328 -9.05 -26.49 -25.51
CA HIS A 328 -10.31 -25.75 -25.36
C HIS A 328 -10.70 -25.73 -23.86
N GLU A 329 -10.87 -24.52 -23.31
CA GLU A 329 -11.43 -24.18 -21.99
C GLU A 329 -10.57 -24.27 -20.71
N SER A 330 -9.47 -25.03 -20.66
CA SER A 330 -8.73 -25.23 -19.39
C SER A 330 -7.53 -24.29 -19.13
N MET A 331 -7.13 -23.44 -20.08
CA MET A 331 -5.95 -22.56 -19.92
C MET A 331 -6.26 -21.11 -19.52
N TYR A 332 -7.51 -20.75 -19.29
CA TYR A 332 -7.91 -19.38 -18.90
C TYR A 332 -7.41 -18.93 -17.52
N VAL A 333 -6.98 -19.87 -16.67
CA VAL A 333 -6.55 -19.57 -15.28
C VAL A 333 -5.06 -19.85 -15.09
N ILE A 334 -4.43 -20.68 -15.93
CA ILE A 334 -3.01 -21.05 -15.82
C ILE A 334 -2.09 -19.90 -16.21
N MET A 335 -2.49 -19.05 -17.17
CA MET A 335 -1.65 -17.92 -17.62
C MET A 335 -1.69 -16.69 -16.69
N TYR A 336 -2.49 -16.78 -15.63
CA TYR A 336 -2.75 -15.70 -14.66
C TYR A 336 -2.37 -16.11 -13.22
N THR A 337 -1.78 -17.29 -13.04
CA THR A 337 -1.34 -17.84 -11.75
C THR A 337 0.10 -18.38 -11.75
N GLN A 338 0.92 -17.98 -12.72
CA GLN A 338 2.39 -18.15 -12.66
C GLN A 338 3.09 -16.81 -12.88
#